data_AF-A0A4D5XE92-F1
#
_entry.id   AF-A0A4D5XE92-F1
#
_cell.length_a   1.000
_cell.length_b   1.000
_cell.length_c   1.000
_cell.angle_alpha   90.00
_cell.angle_beta   90.00
_cell.angle_gamma   90.00
#
_symmetry.space_group_name_H-M   'P 1'
#
loop_
_entity.id
_entity.type
_entity.pdbx_description
1 polymer ?
#
loop_
_entity_poly.entity_id
_entity_poly.type
_entity_poly.pdbx_seq_one_letter_code
_entity_poly.pdbx_strand_id
1 'polypeptide(L)'
;GILEKMKASHFVKKYSVQFVRIDGTMSHPFYFHTHLKHEAAQTWQVLRSEFDQMLLDHARERGAEVRHQMTVRDFVREGEQIIGVQAVDAEGGRHEFLAPMTIDCSGRDSFSVSRNQWRVRDPQLNKIAIWTYYKGAKRDTGYDEGATTVAYVPEK
;
A
#
# COMPACT_ATOMS: atom_id res chain seq x y z
N GLY A 1 -2.31 -9.20 15.64
CA GLY A 1 -1.90 -9.12 14.24
C GLY A 1 -2.99 -9.71 13.35
N ILE A 2 -2.98 -9.40 12.06
CA ILE A 2 -4.03 -9.80 11.10
C ILE A 2 -3.75 -11.09 10.35
N LEU A 3 -2.66 -11.80 10.65
CA LEU A 3 -2.21 -12.95 9.86
C LEU A 3 -3.27 -14.05 9.73
N GLU A 4 -3.96 -14.40 10.81
CA GLU A 4 -5.03 -15.41 10.77
C GLU A 4 -6.23 -14.93 9.95
N LYS A 5 -6.59 -13.63 10.02
CA LYS A 5 -7.62 -13.03 9.15
C LYS A 5 -7.21 -13.13 7.67
N MET A 6 -5.93 -12.91 7.36
CA MET A 6 -5.39 -13.05 5.99
C MET A 6 -5.39 -14.49 5.50
N LYS A 7 -5.00 -15.46 6.34
CA LYS A 7 -5.05 -16.89 6.01
C LYS A 7 -6.47 -17.36 5.71
N ALA A 8 -7.47 -16.81 6.40
CA ALA A 8 -8.88 -17.09 6.20
C ALA A 8 -9.57 -16.24 5.11
N SER A 9 -8.87 -15.25 4.55
CA SER A 9 -9.44 -14.34 3.54
C SER A 9 -9.58 -15.01 2.17
N HIS A 10 -10.39 -14.40 1.30
CA HIS A 10 -10.56 -14.84 -0.09
C HIS A 10 -9.39 -14.41 -1.01
N PHE A 11 -8.45 -13.61 -0.50
CA PHE A 11 -7.36 -13.09 -1.31
C PHE A 11 -6.49 -14.21 -1.88
N VAL A 12 -6.16 -14.10 -3.15
CA VAL A 12 -5.35 -15.08 -3.86
C VAL A 12 -3.94 -15.08 -3.27
N LYS A 13 -3.44 -16.26 -2.89
CA LYS A 13 -2.08 -16.40 -2.38
C LYS A 13 -1.07 -16.25 -3.51
N LYS A 14 0.01 -15.52 -3.24
CA LYS A 14 1.10 -15.23 -4.17
C LYS A 14 2.36 -15.90 -3.67
N TYR A 15 2.87 -16.83 -4.48
CA TYR A 15 4.08 -17.60 -4.19
C TYR A 15 5.27 -17.22 -5.05
N SER A 16 5.02 -16.49 -6.14
CA SER A 16 6.04 -16.21 -7.15
C SER A 16 5.80 -14.90 -7.91
N VAL A 17 6.79 -14.54 -8.71
CA VAL A 17 6.72 -13.56 -9.79
C VAL A 17 7.30 -14.19 -11.06
N GLN A 18 6.74 -13.84 -12.21
CA GLN A 18 7.20 -14.27 -13.53
C GLN A 18 7.41 -13.05 -14.43
N PHE A 19 8.34 -13.17 -15.36
CA PHE A 19 8.64 -12.13 -16.34
C PHE A 19 8.45 -12.67 -17.76
N VAL A 20 7.75 -11.92 -18.59
CA VAL A 20 7.57 -12.20 -20.01
C VAL A 20 8.37 -11.17 -20.80
N ARG A 21 9.33 -11.65 -21.59
CA ARG A 21 10.17 -10.82 -22.45
C ARG A 21 9.38 -10.29 -23.65
N ILE A 22 9.97 -9.34 -24.37
CA ILE A 22 9.38 -8.72 -25.57
C ILE A 22 9.05 -9.76 -26.65
N ASP A 23 9.85 -10.83 -26.75
CA ASP A 23 9.65 -11.95 -27.67
C ASP A 23 8.60 -12.97 -27.21
N GLY A 24 7.93 -12.72 -26.08
CA GLY A 24 6.94 -13.62 -25.49
C GLY A 24 7.54 -14.75 -24.64
N THR A 25 8.86 -14.86 -24.55
CA THR A 25 9.51 -15.88 -23.71
C THR A 25 9.24 -15.60 -22.23
N MET A 26 8.67 -16.60 -21.55
CA MET A 26 8.38 -16.52 -20.11
C MET A 26 9.56 -17.09 -19.31
N SER A 27 9.92 -16.41 -18.22
CA SER A 27 10.90 -16.92 -17.27
C SER A 27 10.37 -18.13 -16.51
N HIS A 28 11.27 -18.96 -15.97
CA HIS A 28 10.88 -19.81 -14.85
C HIS A 28 10.33 -18.93 -13.71
N PRO A 29 9.29 -19.37 -12.98
CA PRO A 29 8.77 -18.62 -11.85
C PRO A 29 9.84 -18.44 -10.79
N PHE A 30 9.98 -17.22 -10.29
CA PHE A 30 10.80 -16.95 -9.12
C PHE A 30 9.96 -17.26 -7.87
N TYR A 31 10.10 -18.46 -7.34
CA TYR A 31 9.37 -18.91 -6.15
C TYR A 31 9.99 -18.35 -4.87
N PHE A 32 9.21 -17.77 -3.98
CA PHE A 32 9.77 -17.17 -2.77
C PHE A 32 10.36 -18.21 -1.81
N HIS A 33 9.75 -19.40 -1.73
CA HIS A 33 10.19 -20.47 -0.83
C HIS A 33 11.54 -21.10 -1.20
N THR A 34 12.04 -20.94 -2.43
CA THR A 34 13.38 -21.39 -2.83
C THR A 34 14.47 -20.48 -2.28
N HIS A 35 14.13 -19.23 -1.92
CA HIS A 35 15.05 -18.22 -1.40
C HIS A 35 14.91 -17.98 0.10
N LEU A 36 13.75 -18.33 0.68
CA LEU A 36 13.50 -18.23 2.10
C LEU A 36 12.70 -19.43 2.61
N LYS A 37 13.30 -20.22 3.51
CA LYS A 37 12.61 -21.34 4.18
C LYS A 37 11.85 -20.85 5.41
N HIS A 38 10.79 -20.08 5.20
CA HIS A 38 9.96 -19.51 6.26
C HIS A 38 8.50 -19.39 5.80
N GLU A 39 7.54 -19.38 6.72
CA GLU A 39 6.12 -19.18 6.36
C GLU A 39 5.82 -17.83 5.69
N ALA A 40 6.74 -16.87 5.85
CA ALA A 40 6.69 -15.56 5.21
C ALA A 40 7.12 -15.59 3.73
N ALA A 41 7.54 -16.74 3.20
CA ALA A 41 7.85 -16.94 1.79
C ALA A 41 6.58 -17.10 0.92
N GLN A 42 5.55 -16.31 1.24
CA GLN A 42 4.33 -16.13 0.47
C GLN A 42 3.72 -14.77 0.84
N THR A 43 2.82 -14.27 0.00
CA THR A 43 1.98 -13.12 0.32
C THR A 43 0.62 -13.24 -0.37
N TRP A 44 -0.14 -12.16 -0.51
CA TRP A 44 -1.47 -12.16 -1.09
C TRP A 44 -1.61 -11.08 -2.18
N GLN A 45 -2.38 -11.38 -3.22
CA GLN A 45 -2.93 -10.37 -4.13
C GLN A 45 -4.20 -9.81 -3.48
N VAL A 46 -4.13 -8.57 -2.99
CA VAL A 46 -5.22 -7.97 -2.22
C VAL A 46 -5.97 -6.90 -3.00
N LEU A 47 -7.27 -6.81 -2.77
CA LEU A 47 -8.02 -5.60 -3.09
C LEU A 47 -7.79 -4.59 -1.96
N ARG A 48 -7.14 -3.47 -2.28
CA ARG A 48 -6.70 -2.49 -1.29
C ARG A 48 -7.82 -1.93 -0.42
N SER A 49 -9.00 -1.67 -0.99
CA SER A 49 -10.14 -1.18 -0.21
C SER A 49 -10.53 -2.11 0.93
N GLU A 50 -10.54 -3.43 0.68
CA GLU A 50 -10.88 -4.43 1.69
C GLU A 50 -9.73 -4.68 2.67
N PHE A 51 -8.50 -4.74 2.17
CA PHE A 51 -7.31 -4.98 2.99
C PHE A 51 -7.04 -3.81 3.95
N ASP A 52 -7.12 -2.58 3.45
CA ASP A 52 -6.90 -1.38 4.27
C ASP A 52 -8.01 -1.24 5.33
N GLN A 53 -9.26 -1.58 4.99
CA GLN A 53 -10.36 -1.62 5.94
C GLN A 53 -10.12 -2.67 7.03
N MET A 54 -9.69 -3.89 6.65
CA MET A 54 -9.35 -4.95 7.59
C MET A 54 -8.26 -4.51 8.58
N LEU A 55 -7.25 -3.78 8.10
CA LEU A 55 -6.17 -3.23 8.93
C LEU A 55 -6.70 -2.16 9.90
N LEU A 56 -7.50 -1.20 9.42
CA LEU A 56 -8.08 -0.14 10.24
C LEU A 56 -9.02 -0.69 11.31
N ASP A 57 -9.86 -1.66 10.97
CA ASP A 57 -10.76 -2.29 11.93
C ASP A 57 -9.98 -3.08 12.98
N HIS A 58 -8.90 -3.76 12.58
CA HIS A 58 -8.01 -4.38 13.55
C HIS A 58 -7.35 -3.36 14.48
N ALA A 59 -6.96 -2.19 13.99
CA ALA A 59 -6.41 -1.12 14.84
C ALA A 59 -7.45 -0.65 15.86
N ARG A 60 -8.71 -0.45 15.44
CA ARG A 60 -9.83 -0.12 16.34
C ARG A 60 -10.07 -1.18 17.40
N GLU A 61 -10.13 -2.45 17.00
CA GLU A 61 -10.25 -3.60 17.93
C GLU A 61 -9.13 -3.63 18.98
N ARG A 62 -7.97 -3.02 18.68
CA ARG A 62 -6.82 -2.90 19.59
C ARG A 62 -6.78 -1.57 20.35
N GLY A 63 -7.82 -0.77 20.26
CA GLY A 63 -7.98 0.47 21.03
C GLY A 63 -7.52 1.74 20.31
N ALA A 64 -7.15 1.66 19.03
CA ALA A 64 -6.85 2.87 18.27
C ALA A 64 -8.14 3.65 17.98
N GLU A 65 -8.09 4.97 18.19
CA GLU A 65 -9.15 5.86 17.73
C GLU A 65 -8.93 6.16 16.25
N VAL A 66 -9.94 5.84 15.41
CA VAL A 66 -9.86 6.04 13.96
C VAL A 66 -11.00 6.93 13.51
N ARG A 67 -10.65 8.14 13.06
CA ARG A 67 -11.58 9.15 12.53
C ARG A 67 -11.54 9.17 11.02
N HIS A 68 -12.65 8.81 10.38
CA HIS A 68 -12.83 8.98 8.93
C HIS A 68 -13.28 10.41 8.60
N GLN A 69 -13.16 10.78 7.32
CA GLN A 69 -13.58 12.10 6.83
C GLN A 69 -12.95 13.28 7.61
N MET A 70 -11.72 13.08 8.08
CA MET A 70 -10.95 14.07 8.83
C MET A 70 -9.67 14.37 8.06
N THR A 71 -9.63 15.53 7.40
CA THR A 71 -8.49 15.93 6.56
C THR A 71 -7.56 16.84 7.33
N VAL A 72 -6.34 16.38 7.60
CA VAL A 72 -5.29 17.22 8.19
C VAL A 72 -4.92 18.34 7.22
N ARG A 73 -4.87 19.59 7.72
CA ARG A 73 -4.55 20.80 6.95
C ARG A 73 -3.25 21.44 7.37
N ASP A 74 -2.90 21.41 8.66
CA ASP A 74 -1.64 21.98 9.15
C ASP A 74 -1.11 21.24 10.39
N PHE A 75 0.11 21.58 10.81
CA PHE A 75 0.68 21.16 12.08
C PHE A 75 0.40 22.19 13.17
N VAL A 76 0.20 21.72 14.40
CA VAL A 76 0.30 22.57 15.59
C VAL A 76 1.75 22.55 16.05
N ARG A 77 2.33 23.72 16.30
CA ARG A 77 3.75 23.85 16.66
C ARG A 77 3.97 24.72 17.88
N GLU A 78 5.01 24.37 18.63
CA GLU A 78 5.62 25.22 19.64
C GLU A 78 7.08 25.43 19.24
N GLY A 79 7.40 26.62 18.74
CA GLY A 79 8.67 26.86 18.04
C GLY A 79 8.85 25.92 16.85
N GLU A 80 9.94 25.15 16.85
CA GLU A 80 10.21 24.16 15.80
C GLU A 80 9.52 22.80 16.05
N GLN A 81 9.07 22.54 17.27
CA GLN A 81 8.50 21.25 17.66
C GLN A 81 7.06 21.10 17.15
N ILE A 82 6.77 19.98 16.49
CA ILE A 82 5.40 19.59 16.15
C ILE A 82 4.77 18.94 17.38
N ILE A 83 3.67 19.53 17.84
CA ILE A 83 2.92 19.07 19.03
C ILE A 83 1.52 18.58 18.67
N GLY A 84 1.17 18.52 17.38
CA GLY A 84 -0.13 18.07 16.93
C GLY A 84 -0.46 18.44 15.49
N VAL A 85 -1.75 18.34 15.14
CA VAL A 85 -2.29 18.66 13.82
C VAL A 85 -3.59 19.44 13.92
N GLN A 86 -3.79 20.34 12.95
CA GLN A 86 -5.07 20.95 12.65
C GLN A 86 -5.75 20.18 11.52
N ALA A 87 -7.01 19.82 11.70
CA ALA A 87 -7.79 19.06 10.73
C ALA A 87 -9.16 19.67 10.49
N VAL A 88 -9.77 19.27 9.38
CA VAL A 88 -11.11 19.70 8.98
C VAL A 88 -11.97 18.47 8.71
N ASP A 89 -13.17 18.43 9.29
CA ASP A 89 -14.15 17.36 9.07
C ASP A 89 -14.92 17.53 7.75
N ALA A 90 -15.86 16.62 7.48
CA ALA A 90 -16.72 16.66 6.29
C ALA A 90 -17.64 17.89 6.22
N GLU A 91 -17.97 18.49 7.36
CA GLU A 91 -18.88 19.64 7.49
C GLU A 91 -18.13 20.98 7.43
N GLY A 92 -16.79 20.93 7.37
CA GLY A 92 -15.93 22.12 7.37
C GLY A 92 -15.54 22.59 8.77
N GLY A 93 -15.92 21.86 9.81
CA GLY A 93 -15.53 22.11 11.20
C GLY A 93 -14.02 21.94 11.38
N ARG A 94 -13.39 22.89 12.10
CA ARG A 94 -11.96 22.87 12.40
C ARG A 94 -11.71 22.21 13.75
N HIS A 95 -10.71 21.32 13.78
CA HIS A 95 -10.33 20.55 14.96
C HIS A 95 -8.82 20.62 15.17
N GLU A 96 -8.41 20.61 16.44
CA GLU A 96 -7.01 20.47 16.84
C GLU A 96 -6.82 19.16 17.60
N PHE A 97 -5.79 18.40 17.22
CA PHE A 97 -5.39 17.17 17.88
C PHE A 97 -3.95 17.30 18.34
N LEU A 98 -3.73 17.36 19.65
CA LEU A 98 -2.40 17.45 20.25
C LEU A 98 -1.88 16.06 20.60
N ALA A 99 -0.59 15.83 20.36
CA ALA A 99 0.07 14.57 20.68
C ALA A 99 1.56 14.79 20.92
N PRO A 100 2.19 14.03 21.84
CA PRO A 100 3.64 14.10 22.08
C PRO A 100 4.46 13.62 20.87
N MET A 101 3.83 12.84 19.98
CA MET A 101 4.43 12.37 18.74
C MET A 101 3.39 12.37 17.63
N THR A 102 3.76 12.93 16.49
CA THR A 102 2.94 12.95 15.26
C THR A 102 3.70 12.20 14.16
N ILE A 103 3.05 11.20 13.53
CA ILE A 103 3.65 10.41 12.46
C ILE A 103 2.85 10.65 11.18
N ASP A 104 3.53 11.10 10.12
CA ASP A 104 2.90 11.30 8.81
C ASP A 104 2.83 9.98 8.03
N CYS A 105 1.62 9.43 7.93
CA CYS A 105 1.28 8.24 7.14
C CYS A 105 0.43 8.57 5.90
N SER A 106 0.47 9.81 5.38
CA SER A 106 -0.35 10.28 4.25
C SER A 106 0.02 9.70 2.87
N GLY A 107 1.06 8.85 2.81
CA GLY A 107 1.47 8.15 1.60
C GLY A 107 1.86 9.09 0.46
N ARG A 108 1.16 8.98 -0.67
CA ARG A 108 1.47 9.73 -1.91
C ARG A 108 1.44 11.25 -1.71
N ASP A 109 0.54 11.75 -0.86
CA ASP A 109 0.41 13.18 -0.62
C ASP A 109 1.67 13.72 0.06
N SER A 110 2.29 12.90 0.92
CA SER A 110 3.50 13.21 1.71
C SER A 110 3.37 14.55 2.41
N PHE A 111 2.32 14.70 3.19
CA PHE A 111 1.87 15.94 3.82
C PHE A 111 3.00 16.70 4.51
N SER A 112 3.75 16.04 5.40
CA SER A 112 4.86 16.64 6.14
C SER A 112 5.98 17.09 5.21
N VAL A 113 6.38 16.24 4.27
CA VAL A 113 7.43 16.53 3.30
C VAL A 113 7.05 17.75 2.45
N SER A 114 5.79 17.85 2.04
CA SER A 114 5.28 18.98 1.26
C SER A 114 5.21 20.26 2.09
N ARG A 115 4.67 20.20 3.31
CA ARG A 115 4.50 21.36 4.21
C ARG A 115 5.83 21.97 4.64
N ASN A 116 6.85 21.14 4.82
CA ASN A 116 8.18 21.59 5.19
C ASN A 116 9.12 21.79 3.98
N GLN A 117 8.63 21.62 2.75
CA GLN A 117 9.41 21.76 1.50
C GLN A 117 10.65 20.85 1.42
N TRP A 118 10.58 19.65 2.00
CA TRP A 118 11.69 18.69 2.03
C TRP A 118 11.79 17.78 0.79
N ARG A 119 10.90 17.96 -0.19
CA ARG A 119 10.80 17.03 -1.32
C ARG A 119 12.01 17.15 -2.25
N VAL A 120 12.81 16.10 -2.32
CA VAL A 120 13.85 15.91 -3.34
C VAL A 120 13.36 14.86 -4.34
N ARG A 121 13.30 15.22 -5.62
CA ARG A 121 12.87 14.28 -6.68
C ARG A 121 14.06 13.46 -7.18
N ASP A 122 13.82 12.18 -7.42
CA ASP A 122 14.75 11.34 -8.16
C ASP A 122 14.51 11.53 -9.67
N PRO A 123 15.48 12.09 -10.42
CA PRO A 123 15.32 12.32 -11.85
C PRO A 123 15.18 11.03 -12.68
N GLN A 124 15.65 9.88 -12.18
CA GLN A 124 15.58 8.60 -12.89
C GLN A 124 14.24 7.89 -12.74
N LEU A 125 13.42 8.31 -11.77
CA LEU A 125 12.11 7.72 -11.47
C LEU A 125 10.94 8.55 -11.99
N ASN A 126 11.18 9.40 -12.99
CA ASN A 126 10.12 10.15 -13.69
C ASN A 126 9.32 9.23 -14.64
N LYS A 127 8.54 8.33 -14.06
CA LYS A 127 7.75 7.30 -14.76
C LYS A 127 6.25 7.52 -14.53
N ILE A 128 5.44 7.14 -15.51
CA ILE A 128 3.98 7.16 -15.45
C ILE A 128 3.49 5.71 -15.47
N ALA A 129 2.40 5.44 -14.75
CA ALA A 129 1.69 4.17 -14.79
C ALA A 129 0.25 4.39 -15.26
N ILE A 130 -0.19 3.56 -16.22
CA ILE A 130 -1.58 3.47 -16.67
C ILE A 130 -2.04 2.06 -16.29
N TRP A 131 -3.22 1.96 -15.67
CA TRP A 131 -3.73 0.69 -15.17
C TRP A 131 -5.26 0.65 -15.25
N THR A 132 -5.80 -0.56 -15.33
CA THR A 132 -7.24 -0.86 -15.26
C THR A 132 -7.45 -2.30 -14.80
N TYR A 133 -8.71 -2.68 -14.56
CA TYR A 133 -9.10 -4.04 -14.23
C TYR A 133 -9.71 -4.75 -15.44
N TYR A 134 -9.40 -6.04 -15.56
CA TYR A 134 -9.98 -6.93 -16.58
C TYR A 134 -10.69 -8.10 -15.90
N LYS A 135 -11.77 -8.59 -16.53
CA LYS A 135 -12.53 -9.77 -16.08
C LYS A 135 -12.38 -10.90 -17.10
N GLY A 136 -12.32 -12.15 -16.62
CA GLY A 136 -12.20 -13.33 -17.48
C GLY A 136 -10.79 -13.60 -17.99
N ALA A 137 -9.76 -13.00 -17.37
CA ALA A 137 -8.37 -13.31 -17.69
C ALA A 137 -8.04 -14.78 -17.35
N LYS A 138 -7.23 -15.41 -18.21
CA LYS A 138 -6.71 -16.76 -17.96
C LYS A 138 -5.71 -16.72 -16.80
N ARG A 139 -5.78 -17.71 -15.92
CA ARG A 139 -4.79 -17.95 -14.86
C ARG A 139 -4.07 -19.26 -15.11
N ASP A 140 -2.84 -19.34 -14.63
CA ASP A 140 -2.14 -20.62 -14.49
C ASP A 140 -2.81 -21.46 -13.40
N THR A 141 -2.45 -22.75 -13.35
CA THR A 141 -3.01 -23.70 -12.38
C THR A 141 -2.08 -23.89 -11.18
N GLY A 142 -2.63 -24.25 -10.02
CA GLY A 142 -1.84 -24.61 -8.85
C GLY A 142 -1.11 -23.39 -8.25
N TYR A 143 0.16 -23.56 -7.90
CA TYR A 143 0.94 -22.50 -7.21
C TYR A 143 1.06 -21.19 -7.99
N ASP A 144 0.99 -21.25 -9.33
CA ASP A 144 1.18 -20.08 -10.19
C ASP A 144 -0.10 -19.29 -10.45
N GLU A 145 -1.28 -19.75 -9.98
CA GLU A 145 -2.57 -19.05 -10.19
C GLU A 145 -2.58 -17.60 -9.67
N GLY A 146 -1.76 -17.33 -8.66
CA GLY A 146 -1.59 -16.04 -8.00
C GLY A 146 -0.29 -15.31 -8.33
N ALA A 147 0.52 -15.83 -9.27
CA ALA A 147 1.76 -15.20 -9.68
C ALA A 147 1.51 -13.78 -10.21
N THR A 148 2.41 -12.85 -9.89
CA THR A 148 2.43 -11.58 -10.63
C THR A 148 3.24 -11.80 -11.90
N THR A 149 2.60 -11.66 -13.05
CA THR A 149 3.28 -11.69 -14.35
C THR A 149 3.61 -10.27 -14.80
N VAL A 150 4.88 -10.00 -15.07
CA VAL A 150 5.36 -8.72 -15.59
C VAL A 150 5.78 -8.91 -17.03
N ALA A 151 5.02 -8.33 -17.97
CA ALA A 151 5.31 -8.44 -19.39
C ALA A 151 5.92 -7.16 -19.95
N TYR A 152 6.94 -7.31 -20.78
CA TYR A 152 7.45 -6.24 -21.63
C TYR A 152 6.74 -6.30 -22.97
N VAL A 153 6.11 -5.19 -23.36
CA VAL A 153 5.41 -5.07 -24.65
C VAL A 153 6.36 -4.38 -25.65
N PRO A 154 6.40 -4.81 -26.93
CA PRO A 154 7.10 -4.09 -27.99
C PRO A 154 6.61 -2.63 -28.10
N GLU A 155 7.46 -1.74 -28.61
CA GLU A 155 7.10 -0.36 -29.03
C GLU A 155 6.50 0.53 -27.92
N LYS A 156 7.35 0.99 -27.00
CA LYS A 156 7.00 2.02 -26.00
C LYS A 156 6.84 3.41 -26.61
#